data_AF-A0A5J4UV08-F1
#
_entry.id   AF-A0A5J4UV08-F1
#
_cell.length_a   1.000
_cell.length_b   1.000
_cell.length_c   1.000
_cell.angle_alpha   90.00
_cell.angle_beta   90.00
_cell.angle_gamma   90.00
#
_symmetry.space_group_name_H-M   'P 1'
#
loop_
_entity.id
_entity.type
_entity.pdbx_description
1 polymer ?
#
loop_
_entity_poly.entity_id
_entity_poly.type
_entity_poly.pdbx_seq_one_letter_code
_entity_poly.pdbx_strand_id
1 'polypeptide(L)' 'MSSGDLQHLIEFKYGDQVSFPADGNKIFHCGQRLQIEVDFKSVPSKVVFFINGKQQKNYVTGIPDQIRFFV' A
#
# COMPACT_ATOMS: atom_id res chain seq x y z
N MET A 1 4.73 -12.80 -16.51
CA MET A 1 3.82 -13.31 -15.47
C MET A 1 3.64 -12.20 -14.45
N SER A 2 2.60 -11.37 -14.60
CA SER A 2 2.28 -10.30 -13.66
C SER A 2 1.30 -10.88 -12.64
N SER A 3 1.74 -11.06 -11.40
CA SER A 3 0.88 -11.45 -10.28
C SER A 3 0.07 -10.21 -9.85
N GLY A 4 -0.82 -9.78 -10.75
CA GLY A 4 -1.75 -8.68 -10.53
C GLY A 4 -2.81 -9.09 -9.52
N ASP A 5 -2.41 -9.13 -8.25
CA ASP A 5 -3.30 -9.38 -7.11
C ASP A 5 -4.26 -8.19 -6.93
N LEU A 6 -5.27 -8.15 -7.80
CA LEU A 6 -6.44 -7.31 -7.67
C LEU A 6 -7.31 -7.95 -6.58
N GLN A 7 -6.93 -7.73 -5.32
CA GLN A 7 -7.79 -8.08 -4.19
C GLN A 7 -9.12 -7.34 -4.39
N HIS A 8 -10.18 -8.07 -4.73
CA HIS A 8 -11.54 -7.57 -4.72
C HIS A 8 -12.02 -7.56 -3.27
N LEU A 9 -12.48 -6.41 -2.77
CA LEU A 9 -13.12 -6.36 -1.46
C LEU A 9 -14.54 -6.90 -1.63
N ILE A 10 -14.84 -8.06 -1.01
CA ILE A 10 -16.18 -8.63 -1.00
C ILE A 10 -16.88 -8.15 0.27
N GLU A 11 -17.93 -7.35 0.10
CA GLU A 11 -18.82 -6.92 1.19
C GLU A 11 -20.20 -7.56 1.00
N PHE A 12 -20.84 -7.98 2.09
CA PHE A 12 -22.25 -8.37 2.06
C PHE A 12 -23.13 -7.13 2.21
N LYS A 13 -23.89 -6.78 1.16
CA LYS A 13 -24.87 -5.68 1.19
C LYS A 13 -26.24 -6.20 0.76
N TYR A 14 -27.26 -5.91 1.55
CA TYR A 14 -28.66 -6.29 1.28
C TYR A 14 -28.90 -7.79 1.03
N GLY A 15 -28.05 -8.66 1.58
CA GLY A 15 -28.14 -10.11 1.39
C GLY A 15 -27.30 -10.66 0.23
N ASP A 16 -26.68 -9.79 -0.57
CA ASP A 16 -25.85 -10.18 -1.72
C ASP A 16 -24.36 -9.93 -1.45
N GLN A 17 -23.50 -10.77 -2.04
CA GLN A 17 -22.06 -10.52 -2.09
C GLN A 17 -21.77 -9.52 -3.21
N VAL A 18 -21.24 -8.35 -2.84
CA VAL A 18 -20.86 -7.30 -3.77
C VAL A 18 -19.35 -7.17 -3.77
N SER A 19 -18.73 -7.27 -4.95
CA SER A 19 -17.29 -7.03 -5.12
C SER A 19 -17.04 -5.59 -5.51
N PHE A 20 -16.13 -4.92 -4.82
CA PHE A 20 -15.63 -3.59 -5.18
C PHE A 20 -14.15 -3.69 -5.55
N PRO A 21 -13.68 -2.89 -6.54
CA PRO A 21 -12.24 -2.75 -6.73
C PRO A 21 -11.65 -2.22 -5.43
N ALA A 22 -10.70 -2.94 -4.83
CA ALA A 22 -10.05 -2.42 -3.64
C ALA A 22 -9.31 -1.13 -4.01
N ASP A 23 -9.61 -0.08 -3.24
CA ASP A 23 -9.00 1.24 -3.37
C ASP A 23 -7.48 1.10 -3.46
N GLY A 24 -6.90 1.44 -4.61
CA GLY A 24 -5.46 1.43 -4.83
C GLY A 24 -4.75 2.56 -4.06
N ASN A 25 -3.46 2.75 -4.33
CA ASN A 25 -2.73 3.92 -3.83
C ASN A 25 -3.41 5.21 -4.33
N LYS A 26 -3.59 6.17 -3.42
CA LYS A 26 -4.09 7.48 -3.78
C LYS A 26 -2.96 8.32 -4.36
N ILE A 27 -3.31 9.19 -5.31
CA ILE A 27 -2.43 10.28 -5.73
C ILE A 27 -2.27 11.22 -4.52
N PHE A 28 -1.05 11.68 -4.27
CA PHE A 28 -0.81 12.69 -3.24
C PHE A 28 -0.93 14.09 -3.81
N HIS A 29 -1.36 15.02 -2.97
CA HIS A 29 -1.62 16.41 -3.30
C HIS A 29 -0.84 17.34 -2.38
N CYS A 30 -0.62 18.58 -2.81
CA CYS A 30 0.01 19.62 -1.99
C CYS A 30 -0.72 19.79 -0.66
N GLY A 31 0.04 19.99 0.42
CA GLY A 31 -0.51 20.13 1.78
C GLY A 31 -0.81 18.81 2.49
N GLN A 32 -0.67 17.66 1.81
CA GLN A 32 -0.74 16.36 2.48
C GLN A 32 0.60 15.96 3.10
N ARG A 33 0.54 15.26 4.23
CA ARG A 33 1.70 14.65 4.87
C ARG A 33 1.97 13.29 4.27
N LEU A 34 3.13 13.15 3.63
CA LEU A 34 3.68 11.87 3.20
C LEU A 34 4.55 11.28 4.31
N GLN A 35 4.38 9.98 4.56
CA GLN A 35 5.23 9.23 5.49
C GLN A 35 5.60 7.89 4.86
N ILE A 36 6.83 7.46 5.11
CA ILE A 36 7.39 6.21 4.61
C ILE A 36 7.95 5.47 5.82
N GLU A 37 7.59 4.21 5.96
CA GLU A 37 8.13 3.35 7.02
C GLU A 37 8.78 2.12 6.40
N VAL A 38 9.93 1.75 6.96
CA VAL A 38 10.75 0.66 6.47
C VAL A 38 10.88 -0.39 7.56
N ASP A 39 10.51 -1.62 7.21
CA ASP A 39 10.65 -2.79 8.08
C ASP A 39 11.69 -3.72 7.46
N PHE A 40 12.90 -3.63 8.01
CA PHE A 40 14.03 -4.50 7.67
C PHE A 40 13.96 -5.88 8.34
N LYS A 41 13.02 -6.10 9.27
CA LYS A 41 12.88 -7.39 9.97
C LYS A 41 12.00 -8.36 9.19
N SER A 42 11.15 -7.88 8.30
CA SER A 42 10.37 -8.75 7.43
C SER A 42 11.27 -9.44 6.39
N VAL A 43 10.91 -10.67 6.00
CA VAL A 43 11.61 -11.42 4.94
C VAL A 43 10.58 -11.78 3.87
N PRO A 44 10.56 -11.09 2.70
CA PRO A 44 11.47 -10.01 2.30
C PRO A 44 11.22 -8.70 3.08
N SER A 45 12.25 -7.86 3.18
CA SER A 45 12.17 -6.50 3.75
C SER A 45 11.08 -5.70 3.05
N LYS A 46 10.40 -4.77 3.74
CA LYS A 46 9.24 -4.05 3.18
C LYS A 46 9.28 -2.55 3.45
N VAL A 47 8.69 -1.79 2.53
CA VAL A 47 8.46 -0.33 2.63
C VAL A 47 6.99 -0.05 2.44
N VAL A 48 6.38 0.62 3.40
CA VAL A 48 4.98 1.05 3.36
C VAL A 48 4.87 2.57 3.30
N PHE A 49 3.82 3.06 2.65
CA PHE A 49 3.58 4.49 2.45
C PHE A 49 2.31 4.92 3.17
N PHE A 50 2.28 6.17 3.61
CA PHE A 50 1.13 6.79 4.24
C PHE A 50 0.86 8.17 3.65
N ILE A 51 -0.41 8.48 3.44
CA ILE A 51 -0.88 9.82 3.08
C ILE A 51 -1.81 10.27 4.22
N ASN A 52 -1.45 11.36 4.90
CA ASN A 52 -2.16 11.86 6.09
C ASN A 52 -2.39 10.77 7.15
N GLY A 53 -1.39 9.90 7.36
CA GLY A 53 -1.47 8.79 8.33
C GLY A 53 -2.28 7.58 7.85
N LYS A 54 -2.89 7.62 6.65
CA LYS A 54 -3.57 6.46 6.06
C LYS A 54 -2.60 5.64 5.21
N GLN A 55 -2.38 4.38 5.60
CA GLN A 55 -1.52 3.46 4.85
C GLN A 55 -2.05 3.23 3.43
N GLN A 56 -1.14 3.18 2.47
CA GLN A 56 -1.42 2.88 1.06
C GLN A 56 -1.38 1.37 0.80
N LYS A 57 -2.14 0.93 -0.21
CA LYS A 57 -2.32 -0.51 -0.52
C LYS A 57 -1.03 -1.16 -1.03
N ASN A 58 -0.32 -0.48 -1.93
CA ASN A 58 0.91 -0.96 -2.54
C ASN A 58 2.09 -0.58 -1.66
N TYR A 59 3.02 -1.53 -1.57
CA TYR A 59 4.25 -1.47 -0.80
C TYR A 59 5.38 -2.03 -1.67
N VAL A 60 6.62 -1.72 -1.31
CA VAL A 60 7.81 -2.27 -1.98
C VAL A 60 8.38 -3.36 -1.08
N THR A 61 8.80 -4.49 -1.66
CA THR A 61 9.49 -5.56 -0.93
C THR A 61 10.87 -5.85 -1.52
N GLY A 62 11.72 -6.53 -0.73
CA GLY A 62 13.05 -6.95 -1.17
C GLY A 62 14.03 -5.79 -1.31
N ILE A 63 13.87 -4.76 -0.49
CA ILE A 63 14.79 -3.62 -0.46
C ILE A 63 16.15 -4.02 0.14
N PRO A 64 17.26 -3.46 -0.35
CA PRO A 64 18.59 -3.71 0.19
C PRO A 64 18.74 -3.27 1.64
N ASP A 65 19.71 -3.83 2.35
CA ASP A 65 20.02 -3.52 3.76
C ASP A 65 20.48 -2.06 3.99
N GLN A 66 20.80 -1.33 2.92
CA GLN A 66 21.21 0.07 2.97
C GLN A 66 20.38 0.89 1.98
N ILE A 67 19.70 1.92 2.48
CA ILE A 67 18.85 2.81 1.69
C ILE A 67 19.14 4.28 2.03
N ARG A 68 18.68 5.19 1.17
CA ARG A 68 18.68 6.64 1.40
C ARG A 68 17.34 7.23 1.04
N PHE A 69 16.90 8.22 1.81
CA PHE A 69 15.76 9.06 1.45
C PHE A 69 16.27 10.32 0.78
N PHE A 70 15.72 10.64 -0.38
CA PHE A 70 15.91 11.92 -1.06
C PHE A 70 14.67 12.75 -0.84
N VAL A 71 14.85 13.98 -0.36
CA VAL A 71 13.79 14.96 -0.09
C VAL A 71 14.01 16.14 -1.01
#